data_AF-A0A1Y0IHP2-F1
#
_entry.id   AF-A0A1Y0IHP2-F1
#
_cell.length_a   1.000
_cell.length_b   1.000
_cell.length_c   1.000
_cell.angle_alpha   90.00
_cell.angle_beta   90.00
_cell.angle_gamma   90.00
#
_symmetry.space_group_name_H-M   'P 1'
#
loop_
_entity.id
_entity.type
_entity.pdbx_description
1 polymer ?
#
loop_
_entity_poly.entity_id
_entity_poly.type
_entity_poly.pdbx_seq_one_letter_code
_entity_poly.pdbx_strand_id
1 'polypeptide(L)'
;MAVNSGRLFWLRSLIKGQFVTPPGIRLYGKAGPIREANSEEIQKIENRVRPTKWLRGARLLWFGVTHVRDIEFTHYKPITYPVMMDGMW
;
A
#
# COMPACT_ATOMS: atom_id res chain seq x y z
N MET A 1 4.58 -3.31 0.90
CA MET A 1 3.91 -3.36 2.21
C MET A 1 2.42 -3.51 1.97
N ALA A 2 1.71 -4.21 2.84
CA ALA A 2 0.25 -4.29 2.83
C ALA A 2 -0.26 -3.91 4.22
N VAL A 3 -1.38 -3.21 4.29
CA VAL A 3 -1.99 -2.75 5.55
C VAL A 3 -3.47 -3.07 5.57
N ASN A 4 -4.05 -3.16 6.76
CA ASN A 4 -5.49 -3.29 6.92
C ASN A 4 -6.19 -2.09 6.25
N SER A 5 -7.13 -2.32 5.35
CA SER A 5 -7.88 -1.28 4.63
C SER A 5 -9.18 -0.86 5.32
N GLY A 6 -9.51 -1.48 6.46
CA GLY A 6 -10.73 -1.22 7.23
C GLY A 6 -10.69 0.11 7.97
N ARG A 7 -11.56 1.05 7.59
CA ARG A 7 -11.65 2.38 8.22
C ARG A 7 -11.96 2.31 9.72
N LEU A 8 -12.84 1.39 10.12
CA LEU A 8 -13.25 1.23 11.52
C LEU A 8 -12.12 0.68 12.39
N PHE A 9 -11.25 -0.19 11.84
CA PHE A 9 -10.06 -0.69 12.52
C PHE A 9 -9.14 0.49 12.89
N TRP A 10 -8.79 1.32 11.89
CA TRP A 10 -7.93 2.48 12.10
C TRP A 10 -8.53 3.48 13.08
N LEU A 11 -9.81 3.84 12.92
CA LEU A 11 -10.46 4.79 13.83
C LEU A 11 -10.42 4.30 15.29
N ARG A 12 -10.78 3.02 15.52
CA ARG A 12 -10.75 2.43 16.86
C ARG A 12 -9.34 2.38 17.43
N SER A 13 -8.35 1.99 16.63
CA SER A 13 -6.96 1.91 17.09
C SER A 13 -6.36 3.27 17.40
N LEU A 14 -6.71 4.31 16.64
CA LEU A 14 -6.28 5.67 16.91
C LEU A 14 -6.92 6.23 18.18
N ILE A 15 -8.23 6.04 18.38
CA ILE A 15 -8.93 6.47 19.61
C ILE A 15 -8.38 5.75 20.84
N LYS A 16 -8.13 4.44 20.74
CA LYS A 16 -7.62 3.64 21.86
C LYS A 16 -6.11 3.78 22.08
N GLY A 17 -5.38 4.37 21.14
CA GLY A 17 -3.92 4.44 21.17
C GLY A 17 -3.21 3.08 21.06
N GLN A 18 -3.92 2.02 20.64
CA GLN A 18 -3.38 0.65 20.56
C GLN A 18 -3.95 -0.10 19.36
N PHE A 19 -3.13 -0.98 18.80
CA PHE A 19 -3.58 -1.99 17.84
C PHE A 19 -3.96 -3.27 18.60
N VAL A 20 -4.99 -3.97 18.13
CA VAL A 20 -5.39 -5.29 18.67
C VAL A 20 -4.82 -6.46 17.86
N THR A 21 -4.44 -6.17 16.62
CA THR A 21 -3.78 -7.09 15.70
C THR A 21 -2.76 -6.31 14.87
N PRO A 22 -1.75 -6.96 14.26
CA PRO A 22 -0.77 -6.28 13.43
C PRO A 22 -1.46 -5.45 12.33
N PRO A 23 -1.23 -4.12 12.27
CA PRO A 23 -1.94 -3.23 11.35
C PRO A 23 -1.52 -3.44 9.88
N GLY A 24 -0.41 -4.14 9.66
CA GLY A 24 0.06 -4.49 8.33
C GLY A 24 1.29 -5.39 8.35
N ILE A 25 1.72 -5.74 7.15
CA ILE A 25 2.89 -6.55 6.87
C ILE A 25 3.83 -5.80 5.91
N ARG A 26 5.12 -5.88 6.18
CA ARG A 26 6.16 -5.53 5.23
C ARG A 26 6.34 -6.70 4.27
N LEU A 27 6.31 -6.40 2.98
CA LEU A 27 6.55 -7.38 1.91
C LEU A 27 7.98 -7.21 1.42
N TYR A 28 8.69 -8.32 1.28
CA TYR A 28 10.04 -8.41 0.70
C TYR A 28 9.95 -9.17 -0.61
N GLY A 29 10.81 -8.78 -1.55
CA GLY A 29 10.68 -9.25 -2.91
C GLY A 29 11.68 -8.60 -3.84
N LYS A 30 11.53 -8.89 -5.13
CA LYS A 30 12.33 -8.30 -6.20
C LYS A 30 11.43 -7.51 -7.13
N ALA A 31 11.91 -6.36 -7.58
CA ALA A 31 11.33 -5.63 -8.69
C ALA A 31 12.09 -6.02 -9.96
N GLY A 32 11.35 -6.46 -10.97
CA GLY A 32 11.88 -6.79 -12.28
C GLY A 32 12.35 -5.57 -13.08
N PRO A 33 12.80 -5.78 -14.33
CA PRO A 33 13.18 -4.70 -15.23
C PRO A 33 11.98 -3.80 -15.56
N ILE A 34 12.27 -2.55 -15.95
CA ILE A 34 11.26 -1.65 -16.52
C ILE A 34 10.85 -2.20 -17.88
N ARG A 35 9.54 -2.24 -18.14
CA ARG A 35 8.97 -2.51 -19.46
C ARG A 35 7.79 -1.59 -19.73
N GLU A 36 7.45 -1.44 -21.00
CA GLU A 36 6.21 -0.77 -21.42
C GLU A 36 4.98 -1.51 -20.85
N ALA A 37 3.99 -0.72 -20.43
CA ALA A 37 2.74 -1.23 -19.90
C ALA A 37 1.78 -1.58 -21.04
N ASN A 38 1.03 -2.67 -20.87
CA ASN A 38 -0.08 -2.94 -21.78
C ASN A 38 -1.32 -2.12 -21.42
N SER A 39 -2.29 -2.05 -22.33
CA SER A 39 -3.51 -1.25 -22.16
C SER A 39 -4.34 -1.67 -20.92
N GLU A 40 -4.35 -2.95 -20.57
CA GLU A 40 -5.08 -3.45 -19.40
C GLU A 40 -4.43 -3.00 -18.09
N GLU A 41 -3.09 -3.02 -18.03
CA GLU A 41 -2.31 -2.57 -16.88
C GLU A 41 -2.50 -1.07 -16.64
N ILE A 42 -2.45 -0.27 -17.71
CA ILE A 42 -2.73 1.18 -17.66
C ILE A 42 -4.15 1.40 -17.13
N GLN A 43 -5.15 0.68 -17.65
CA GLN A 43 -6.54 0.83 -17.23
C GLN A 43 -6.74 0.46 -15.74
N LYS A 44 -6.04 -0.57 -15.25
CA LYS A 44 -6.08 -0.96 -13.83
C LYS A 44 -5.51 0.13 -12.92
N ILE A 45 -4.39 0.73 -13.31
CA ILE A 45 -3.78 1.85 -12.57
C ILE A 45 -4.75 3.04 -12.58
N GLU A 46 -5.26 3.40 -13.76
CA GLU A 46 -6.19 4.52 -13.96
C GLU A 46 -7.41 4.38 -13.03
N ASN A 47 -8.06 3.22 -13.03
CA ASN A 47 -9.23 2.95 -12.20
C ASN A 47 -8.92 3.05 -10.70
N ARG A 48 -7.73 2.62 -10.28
CA ARG A 48 -7.32 2.65 -8.87
C ARG A 48 -7.05 4.07 -8.39
N VAL A 49 -6.39 4.90 -9.20
CA VAL A 49 -5.98 6.26 -8.77
C VAL A 49 -7.06 7.30 -9.04
N ARG A 50 -8.04 7.00 -9.92
CA ARG A 50 -9.13 7.91 -10.33
C ARG A 50 -9.76 8.72 -9.19
N PRO A 51 -10.13 8.13 -8.02
CA PRO A 51 -10.77 8.89 -6.95
C PRO A 51 -9.87 9.97 -6.34
N THR A 52 -8.55 9.81 -6.46
CA THR A 52 -7.56 10.71 -5.88
C THR A 52 -6.97 11.71 -6.88
N LYS A 53 -7.20 11.55 -8.18
CA LYS A 53 -6.56 12.33 -9.26
C LYS A 53 -6.79 13.84 -9.18
N TRP A 54 -7.86 14.29 -8.54
CA TRP A 54 -8.13 15.71 -8.34
C TRP A 54 -7.14 16.38 -7.38
N LEU A 55 -6.48 15.59 -6.50
CA LEU A 55 -5.43 16.08 -5.63
C LEU A 55 -4.16 16.36 -6.44
N ARG A 56 -3.60 17.55 -6.26
CA ARG A 56 -2.35 17.97 -6.95
C ARG A 56 -1.23 16.93 -6.81
N GLY A 57 -1.05 16.37 -5.60
CA GLY A 57 -0.03 15.35 -5.33
C GLY A 57 -0.28 14.05 -6.09
N ALA A 58 -1.53 13.57 -6.13
CA ALA A 58 -1.86 12.36 -6.88
C ALA A 58 -1.66 12.58 -8.39
N ARG A 59 -2.03 13.75 -8.92
CA ARG A 59 -1.76 14.09 -10.32
C ARG A 59 -0.27 14.08 -10.63
N LEU A 60 0.57 14.64 -9.76
CA LEU A 60 2.03 14.65 -9.96
C LEU A 60 2.64 13.24 -9.99
N LEU A 61 2.14 12.33 -9.18
CA LEU A 61 2.67 10.96 -9.09
C LEU A 61 2.18 10.05 -10.22
N TRP A 62 0.94 10.23 -10.68
CA TRP A 62 0.25 9.26 -11.54
C TRP A 62 -0.05 9.79 -12.95
N PHE A 63 0.41 10.99 -13.31
CA PHE A 63 0.23 11.52 -14.65
C PHE A 63 1.25 10.91 -15.63
N GLY A 64 0.75 10.38 -16.75
CA GLY A 64 1.60 9.88 -17.83
C GLY A 64 2.32 8.57 -17.53
N VAL A 65 1.71 7.66 -16.76
CA VAL A 65 2.27 6.31 -16.53
C VAL A 65 2.32 5.55 -17.86
N THR A 66 3.53 5.22 -18.30
CA THR A 66 3.79 4.45 -19.53
C THR A 66 4.43 3.10 -19.24
N HIS A 67 5.23 3.01 -18.18
CA HIS A 67 6.00 1.82 -17.86
C HIS A 67 5.54 1.16 -16.56
N VAL A 68 5.73 -0.16 -16.50
CA VAL A 68 5.49 -0.99 -15.32
C VAL A 68 6.70 -1.88 -15.04
N ARG A 69 6.70 -2.51 -13.86
CA ARG A 69 7.64 -3.56 -13.47
C ARG A 69 6.86 -4.67 -12.82
N ASP A 70 7.24 -5.90 -13.12
CA ASP A 70 6.74 -7.06 -12.40
C ASP A 70 7.37 -7.10 -11.01
N ILE A 71 6.57 -7.37 -9.98
CA ILE A 71 7.02 -7.44 -8.58
C ILE A 71 6.72 -8.84 -8.07
N GLU A 72 7.75 -9.52 -7.61
CA GLU A 72 7.65 -10.85 -7.01
C GLU A 72 7.89 -10.74 -5.50
N PHE A 73 6.95 -11.23 -4.70
CA PHE A 73 7.07 -11.25 -3.24
C PHE A 73 7.54 -12.63 -2.77
N THR A 74 8.64 -12.65 -2.02
CA THR A 74 9.27 -13.89 -1.52
C THR A 74 9.14 -14.06 -0.02
N HIS A 75 8.92 -12.97 0.71
CA HIS A 75 8.79 -13.00 2.15
C HIS A 75 7.92 -11.87 2.68
N TYR A 76 7.40 -12.04 3.90
CA TYR A 76 6.73 -10.96 4.60
C TYR A 76 7.09 -10.96 6.10
N LYS A 77 6.93 -9.81 6.75
CA LYS A 77 7.08 -9.66 8.20
C LYS A 77 6.00 -8.73 8.73
N PRO A 78 5.32 -9.03 9.85
CA PRO A 78 4.45 -8.08 10.52
C PRO A 78 5.17 -6.77 10.83
N ILE A 79 4.47 -5.65 10.67
CA ILE A 79 4.98 -4.34 11.07
C ILE A 79 4.86 -4.22 12.59
N THR A 80 5.88 -3.66 13.23
CA THR A 80 5.94 -3.44 14.69
C THR A 80 5.95 -1.94 14.99
N TYR A 81 5.05 -1.50 15.88
CA TYR A 81 5.00 -0.14 16.42
C TYR A 81 5.20 -0.19 17.94
N PRO A 82 6.34 0.29 18.46
CA PRO A 82 6.72 0.06 19.86
C PRO A 82 5.67 0.49 20.89
N VAL A 83 5.05 1.65 20.69
CA VAL A 83 4.12 2.23 21.68
C VAL A 83 2.70 1.67 21.53
N MET A 84 2.20 1.53 20.30
CA MET A 84 0.81 1.12 20.05
C MET A 84 0.63 -0.40 19.98
N MET A 85 1.71 -1.18 20.06
CA MET A 85 1.69 -2.65 20.03
C MET A 85 2.39 -3.23 21.27
N ASP A 86 2.48 -2.46 22.34
CA ASP A 86 3.00 -2.94 23.61
C ASP A 86 2.15 -4.11 24.12
N GLY A 87 2.81 -5.19 24.56
CA GLY A 87 2.16 -6.45 24.95
C GLY A 87 1.56 -7.30 23.81
N MET A 88 1.84 -6.99 22.53
CA MET A 88 1.32 -7.76 21.39
C MET A 88 2.17 -9.01 21.03
N TRP A 89 3.28 -9.27 21.72
CA TRP A 89 4.19 -10.40 21.46
C TRP A 89 4.82 -10.92 22.74
#